data_AF-X1C4G5-F1
#
_entry.id   AF-X1C4G5-F1
#
_cell.length_a   1.000
_cell.length_b   1.000
_cell.length_c   1.000
_cell.angle_alpha   90.00
_cell.angle_beta   90.00
_cell.angle_gamma   90.00
#
_symmetry.space_group_name_H-M   'P 1'
#
loop_
_entity.id
_entity.type
_entity.pdbx_description
1 polymer ?
#
loop_
_entity_poly.entity_id
_entity_poly.type
_entity_poly.pdbx_seq_one_letter_code
_entity_poly.pdbx_strand_id
1 'polypeptide(L)' 'ESEIEHSIVMEECKITGLKSRIEDSLIGKNVIISKSTAKPQAYRFMLGDSSEVGTI' A
#
# COMPACT_ATOMS: atom_id res chain seq x y z
N GLU A 1 -8.70 -2.88 -10.84
CA GLU A 1 -9.08 -2.69 -9.43
C GLU A 1 -7.94 -3.24 -8.57
N SER A 2 -7.76 -2.76 -7.35
CA SER A 2 -6.79 -3.32 -6.40
C SER A 2 -7.55 -3.97 -5.26
N GLU A 3 -7.06 -5.12 -4.83
CA GLU A 3 -7.60 -5.87 -3.69
C GLU A 3 -6.66 -5.75 -2.50
N ILE A 4 -7.22 -5.77 -1.30
CA ILE A 4 -6.47 -5.81 -0.05
C ILE A 4 -6.90 -7.07 0.70
N GLU A 5 -5.96 -7.96 0.97
CA GLU A 5 -6.18 -9.18 1.72
C GLU A 5 -5.21 -9.31 2.89
N HIS A 6 -5.64 -9.96 3.97
CA HIS A 6 -4.78 -10.28 5.11
C HIS A 6 -3.93 -9.11 5.63
N SER A 7 -4.48 -7.89 5.56
CA SER A 7 -3.73 -6.66 5.82
C SER A 7 -4.44 -5.76 6.84
N ILE A 8 -3.66 -5.03 7.62
CA ILE A 8 -4.11 -4.01 8.55
C ILE A 8 -3.83 -2.64 7.93
N VAL A 9 -4.87 -1.81 7.80
CA VAL A 9 -4.77 -0.44 7.31
C VAL A 9 -5.34 0.49 8.37
N MET A 10 -4.52 1.41 8.86
CA MET A 10 -4.93 2.38 9.88
C MET A 10 -5.58 3.63 9.24
N GLU A 11 -6.05 4.53 10.09
CA GLU A 11 -6.75 5.75 9.67
C GLU A 11 -5.88 6.69 8.82
N GLU A 12 -6.55 7.54 8.02
CA GLU A 12 -5.92 8.59 7.22
C GLU A 12 -4.93 8.11 6.14
N CYS A 13 -4.99 6.83 5.76
CA CYS A 13 -4.19 6.31 4.66
C CYS A 13 -4.73 6.71 3.29
N LYS A 14 -3.83 6.93 2.33
CA LYS A 14 -4.15 7.18 0.93
C LYS A 14 -3.39 6.22 0.02
N ILE A 15 -4.11 5.25 -0.55
CA ILE A 15 -3.56 4.25 -1.47
C ILE A 15 -4.13 4.53 -2.86
N THR A 16 -3.28 4.83 -3.85
CA THR A 16 -3.74 5.25 -5.18
C THR A 16 -2.97 4.60 -6.33
N GLY A 17 -3.70 4.23 -7.38
CA GLY A 17 -3.13 3.81 -8.66
C GLY A 17 -2.47 2.44 -8.67
N LEU A 18 -2.48 1.71 -7.55
CA LEU A 18 -2.07 0.30 -7.52
C LEU A 18 -2.98 -0.50 -8.48
N LYS A 19 -2.36 -1.44 -9.21
CA LYS A 19 -3.04 -2.35 -10.14
C LYS A 19 -2.87 -3.81 -9.77
N SER A 20 -2.39 -4.06 -8.55
CA SER A 20 -2.01 -5.37 -8.03
C SER A 20 -2.53 -5.51 -6.61
N ARG A 21 -2.68 -6.75 -6.14
CA ARG A 21 -3.16 -7.04 -4.80
C ARG A 21 -2.15 -6.55 -3.74
N ILE A 22 -2.66 -6.04 -2.63
CA ILE A 22 -1.91 -5.86 -1.38
C ILE A 22 -2.22 -7.04 -0.48
N GLU A 23 -1.20 -7.74 0.02
CA GLU A 23 -1.35 -8.87 0.92
C GLU A 23 -0.33 -8.83 2.06
N ASP A 24 -0.67 -9.47 3.18
CA ASP A 24 0.20 -9.60 4.36
C ASP A 24 0.84 -8.27 4.84
N SER A 25 0.07 -7.18 4.77
CA SER A 25 0.60 -5.82 4.97
C SER A 25 0.15 -5.17 6.27
N LEU A 26 1.01 -4.32 6.84
CA LEU A 26 0.72 -3.42 7.95
C LEU A 26 0.98 -1.99 7.50
N ILE A 27 -0.07 -1.17 7.46
CA ILE A 27 -0.02 0.22 7.01
C ILE A 27 -0.42 1.13 8.19
N GLY A 28 0.55 1.90 8.68
CA GLY A 28 0.44 2.93 9.72
C GLY A 28 -0.52 4.07 9.39
N LYS A 29 -0.76 4.95 10.36
CA LYS A 29 -1.63 6.13 10.20
C LYS A 29 -1.01 7.15 9.25
N ASN A 30 -1.83 7.88 8.50
CA ASN A 30 -1.37 8.95 7.61
C ASN A 30 -0.29 8.49 6.60
N VAL A 31 -0.47 7.28 6.04
CA VAL A 31 0.46 6.71 5.05
C VAL A 31 -0.01 6.97 3.63
N ILE A 32 0.92 7.38 2.76
CA ILE A 32 0.67 7.61 1.33
C ILE A 32 1.38 6.54 0.50
N ILE A 33 0.61 5.75 -0.24
CA ILE A 33 1.12 4.76 -1.20
C ILE A 33 0.69 5.18 -2.60
N SER A 34 1.67 5.42 -3.47
CA SER A 34 1.43 5.81 -4.86
C SER A 34 2.09 4.83 -5.83
N LYS A 35 1.38 4.57 -6.93
CA LYS A 35 1.91 3.81 -8.06
C LYS A 35 3.17 4.50 -8.63
N SER A 36 4.18 3.71 -8.95
CA SER A 36 5.17 3.99 -9.99
C SER A 36 5.21 2.83 -11.01
N THR A 37 6.08 2.89 -12.01
CA THR A 37 5.90 2.34 -13.36
C THR A 37 5.75 0.81 -13.48
N ALA A 38 6.17 0.00 -12.51
CA ALA A 38 6.11 -1.44 -12.59
C ALA A 38 4.78 -2.03 -12.11
N LYS A 39 4.61 -3.31 -12.44
CA LYS A 39 3.44 -4.13 -12.11
C LYS A 39 3.89 -5.42 -11.44
N PRO A 40 4.19 -5.41 -10.14
CA PRO A 40 4.37 -6.65 -9.39
C PRO A 40 3.05 -7.42 -9.33
N GLN A 41 3.11 -8.73 -9.07
CA GLN A 41 1.90 -9.55 -8.95
C GLN A 41 1.13 -9.24 -7.66
N ALA A 42 1.86 -9.00 -6.56
CA ALA A 42 1.32 -8.59 -5.27
C ALA A 42 2.30 -7.65 -4.53
N TYR A 43 1.79 -6.87 -3.59
CA TYR A 43 2.55 -5.98 -2.72
C TYR A 43 2.47 -6.43 -1.26
N ARG A 44 3.61 -6.39 -0.56
CA ARG A 44 3.69 -6.52 0.90
C ARG A 44 4.32 -5.25 1.48
N PHE A 45 3.58 -4.54 2.31
CA PHE A 45 3.99 -3.29 2.94
C PHE A 45 4.10 -3.44 4.46
N MET A 46 5.19 -2.93 5.03
CA MET A 46 5.31 -2.69 6.48
C MET A 46 5.70 -1.23 6.65
N LEU A 47 4.70 -0.37 6.84
CA LEU A 47 4.84 1.08 6.88
C LEU A 47 4.42 1.58 8.26
N GLY A 48 5.28 2.36 8.90
CA GLY A 48 4.94 3.07 10.13
C GLY A 48 4.13 4.33 9.86
N ASP A 49 3.69 5.00 10.92
CA ASP A 49 2.89 6.22 10.83
C ASP A 49 3.63 7.35 10.09
N SER A 50 2.89 8.17 9.34
CA SER A 50 3.39 9.31 8.55
C SER A 50 4.48 8.95 7.55
N SER A 51 4.40 7.76 6.95
CA SER A 51 5.32 7.30 5.90
C SER A 51 4.77 7.55 4.50
N GLU A 52 5.65 7.87 3.54
CA GLU A 52 5.32 7.97 2.12
C GLU A 52 6.18 7.01 1.31
N VAL A 53 5.57 6.24 0.40
CA VAL A 53 6.27 5.28 -0.45
C VAL A 53 5.80 5.36 -1.90
N GLY A 54 6.76 5.30 -2.82
CA GLY A 54 6.53 5.11 -4.25
C GLY A 54 7.06 3.75 -4.70
N THR A 55 6.25 2.98 -5.43
CA THR A 55 6.60 1.63 -5.87
C THR A 55 7.13 1.62 -7.31
N ILE A 56 8.42 1.37 -7.54
CA ILE A 56 9.01 1.39 -8.89
C ILE A 56 8.38 0.40 -9.85
#